data_AF-B2B4E6-F1
#
_entry.id   AF-B2B4E6-F1
#
_cell.length_a   1.000
_cell.length_b   1.000
_cell.length_c   1.000
_cell.angle_alpha   90.00
_cell.angle_beta   90.00
_cell.angle_gamma   90.00
#
_symmetry.space_group_name_H-M   'P 1'
#
loop_
_entity.id
_entity.type
_entity.pdbx_description
1 polymer ?
#
loop_
_entity_poly.entity_id
_entity_poly.type
_entity_poly.pdbx_seq_one_letter_code
_entity_poly.pdbx_strand_id
1 'polypeptide(L)'
;MQSPQRREPVSLNQPLHLRAFPALPGWPNHSSPHLYSLLNQIMTFSSPFHITHHPLLPPIPTITMPDPSLTGVKALTFDIFGTVVNWRPHIISTLRTLAPPAFKEVDWPLFAVKWRLSHGKFCGSYLPSPSNPFKTTDSHHRDSLPALLTEFSLPPDTFSPSQIELLVQTWHELTPWPDSAAGIARLRKRFKTAMLSDGNKSCLEDLNRNGHLGYDEICSSEDFKAYKPHPSVYLGACQKLGLEPKEVAMAAAHLGDLAAAHKLSFKTVYVERPDEERWGLDEERYEKAKEWVDLWVGLDDGKGGLEEVANRLVGEEE
;
A
#
# COMPACT_ATOMS: atom_id res chain seq x y z
N MET A 1 7.59 -33.55 -46.22
CA MET A 1 9.04 -33.77 -46.47
C MET A 1 9.65 -32.47 -46.95
N GLN A 2 10.36 -31.77 -46.06
CA GLN A 2 11.42 -30.82 -46.37
C GLN A 2 12.22 -30.62 -45.06
N SER A 3 13.52 -30.85 -45.13
CA SER A 3 14.45 -30.99 -44.00
C SER A 3 14.87 -29.63 -43.42
N PRO A 4 15.15 -29.50 -42.12
CA PRO A 4 15.66 -28.26 -41.55
C PRO A 4 17.19 -28.14 -41.70
N GLN A 5 17.66 -27.00 -42.19
CA GLN A 5 19.09 -26.65 -42.29
C GLN A 5 19.69 -26.37 -40.90
N ARG A 6 20.87 -26.95 -40.65
CA ARG A 6 21.71 -26.72 -39.45
C ARG A 6 22.26 -25.29 -39.44
N ARG A 7 22.26 -24.64 -38.28
CA ARG A 7 23.09 -23.46 -38.00
C ARG A 7 24.36 -23.89 -37.28
N GLU A 8 25.52 -23.48 -37.80
CA GLU A 8 26.83 -23.62 -37.16
C GLU A 8 27.11 -22.45 -36.18
N PRO A 9 28.03 -22.62 -35.22
CA PRO A 9 28.25 -21.65 -34.13
C PRO A 9 29.15 -20.49 -34.54
N VAL A 10 28.83 -19.29 -34.05
CA VAL A 10 29.61 -18.06 -34.25
C VAL A 10 30.77 -17.98 -33.25
N SER A 11 31.98 -17.84 -33.77
CA SER A 11 33.22 -17.62 -33.03
C SER A 11 33.34 -16.17 -32.53
N LEU A 12 33.45 -15.98 -31.22
CA LEU A 12 33.78 -14.69 -30.57
C LEU A 12 35.29 -14.53 -30.49
N ASN A 13 35.88 -13.75 -31.41
CA ASN A 13 37.22 -13.19 -31.23
C ASN A 13 37.41 -11.97 -32.14
N GLN A 14 37.00 -10.79 -31.67
CA GLN A 14 37.53 -9.50 -32.15
C GLN A 14 37.58 -8.48 -30.99
N PRO A 15 38.69 -7.73 -30.84
CA PRO A 15 38.82 -6.70 -29.82
C PRO A 15 38.02 -5.44 -30.19
N LEU A 16 37.18 -4.98 -29.26
CA LEU A 16 36.46 -3.70 -29.38
C LEU A 16 37.41 -2.54 -29.09
N HIS A 17 37.70 -1.75 -30.12
CA HIS A 17 38.34 -0.45 -29.99
C HIS A 17 37.40 0.55 -29.30
N LEU A 18 37.80 1.05 -28.13
CA LEU A 18 37.15 2.17 -27.45
C LEU A 18 37.26 3.44 -28.31
N ARG A 19 36.12 3.97 -28.76
CA ARG A 19 36.03 5.31 -29.34
C ARG A 19 36.09 6.35 -28.21
N ALA A 20 37.01 7.30 -28.34
CA ALA A 20 37.11 8.47 -27.47
C ALA A 20 35.93 9.43 -27.69
N PHE A 21 35.32 9.92 -26.62
CA PHE A 21 34.38 11.03 -26.64
C PHE A 21 35.15 12.37 -26.53
N PRO A 22 34.71 13.45 -27.21
CA PRO A 22 35.35 14.75 -27.12
C PRO A 22 35.02 15.46 -25.81
N ALA A 23 36.03 16.10 -25.21
CA ALA A 23 35.91 16.92 -24.01
C ALA A 23 35.19 18.25 -24.28
N LEU A 24 34.28 18.64 -23.38
CA LEU A 24 33.66 19.98 -23.35
C LEU A 24 34.60 20.99 -22.64
N PRO A 25 34.68 22.26 -23.09
CA PRO A 25 35.63 23.24 -22.55
C PRO A 25 35.10 23.95 -21.31
N GLY A 26 35.90 24.08 -20.24
CA GLY A 26 35.57 25.00 -19.14
C GLY A 26 36.20 24.82 -17.76
N TRP A 27 37.19 23.96 -17.52
CA TRP A 27 37.81 23.81 -16.17
C TRP A 27 39.34 23.97 -16.19
N PRO A 28 39.94 24.67 -15.21
CA PRO A 28 41.34 25.10 -15.25
C PRO A 28 42.33 23.98 -14.89
N ASN A 29 43.46 24.00 -15.60
CA ASN A 29 44.68 23.24 -15.34
C ASN A 29 45.27 23.59 -13.96
N HIS A 30 45.37 22.61 -13.06
CA HIS A 30 46.41 22.62 -12.03
C HIS A 30 47.11 21.27 -11.93
N SER A 31 48.35 21.29 -12.42
CA SER A 31 49.36 20.26 -12.31
C SER A 31 49.86 20.17 -10.86
N SER A 32 49.85 18.97 -10.26
CA SER A 32 50.64 18.68 -9.07
C SER A 32 51.24 17.27 -9.16
N PRO A 33 52.58 17.11 -9.21
CA PRO A 33 53.24 15.85 -9.61
C PRO A 33 53.44 14.81 -8.50
N HIS A 34 52.66 14.84 -7.41
CA HIS A 34 52.91 13.97 -6.23
C HIS A 34 52.02 12.71 -6.11
N LEU A 35 51.17 12.42 -7.10
CA LEU A 35 50.29 11.23 -7.06
C LEU A 35 50.72 10.08 -7.99
N TYR A 36 51.81 10.23 -8.74
CA TYR A 36 52.32 9.20 -9.66
C TYR A 36 53.45 8.33 -9.08
N SER A 37 54.00 8.63 -7.89
CA SER A 37 55.10 7.84 -7.31
C SER A 37 54.69 6.70 -6.39
N LEU A 38 53.39 6.49 -6.14
CA LEU A 38 52.92 5.33 -5.36
C LEU A 38 52.47 4.15 -6.23
N LEU A 39 52.25 4.37 -7.54
CA LEU A 39 51.76 3.36 -8.48
C LEU A 39 52.87 2.64 -9.25
N ASN A 40 54.14 3.07 -9.12
CA ASN A 40 55.28 2.48 -9.84
C ASN A 40 56.29 1.74 -8.95
N GLN A 41 55.98 1.54 -7.66
CA GLN A 41 56.83 0.75 -6.76
C GLN A 41 56.43 -0.73 -6.67
N ILE A 42 55.53 -1.19 -7.57
CA ILE A 42 55.13 -2.59 -7.69
C ILE A 42 55.51 -3.08 -9.09
N MET A 43 56.81 -3.13 -9.35
CA MET A 43 57.40 -3.98 -10.36
C MET A 43 58.49 -4.79 -9.66
N THR A 44 58.57 -6.09 -9.99
CA THR A 44 59.62 -7.07 -9.66
C THR A 44 59.54 -7.78 -8.29
N PHE A 45 58.80 -8.89 -8.25
CA PHE A 45 59.27 -10.12 -7.62
C PHE A 45 58.69 -11.33 -8.36
N SER A 46 59.55 -12.03 -9.09
CA SER A 46 59.25 -13.34 -9.67
C SER A 46 59.42 -14.40 -8.58
N SER A 47 58.32 -14.97 -8.10
CA SER A 47 58.31 -16.21 -7.31
C SER A 47 56.94 -16.89 -7.47
N PRO A 48 56.86 -18.23 -7.62
CA PRO A 48 55.60 -18.93 -7.78
C PRO A 48 54.93 -19.11 -6.42
N PHE A 49 54.26 -18.06 -5.92
CA PHE A 49 53.42 -18.16 -4.74
C PHE A 49 52.02 -18.63 -5.12
N HIS A 50 51.55 -19.64 -4.39
CA HIS A 50 50.17 -20.14 -4.42
C HIS A 50 49.16 -18.98 -4.41
N ILE A 51 48.26 -18.98 -5.39
CA ILE A 51 47.06 -18.15 -5.37
C ILE A 51 46.14 -18.71 -4.29
N THR A 52 46.28 -18.23 -3.06
CA THR A 52 45.21 -18.38 -2.06
C THR A 52 44.10 -17.42 -2.45
N HIS A 53 42.92 -17.97 -2.79
CA HIS A 53 41.71 -17.20 -3.01
C HIS A 53 41.47 -16.27 -1.81
N HIS A 54 41.69 -14.98 -1.99
CA HIS A 54 41.21 -13.97 -1.05
C HIS A 54 39.68 -14.03 -1.08
N PRO A 55 38.99 -14.18 0.07
CA PRO A 55 37.54 -14.06 0.09
C PRO A 55 37.18 -12.67 -0.43
N LEU A 56 36.30 -12.63 -1.43
CA LEU A 56 35.72 -11.40 -1.94
C LEU A 56 35.15 -10.63 -0.75
N LEU A 57 35.57 -9.38 -0.57
CA LEU A 57 34.95 -8.48 0.41
C LEU A 57 33.43 -8.50 0.14
N PRO A 58 32.59 -8.60 1.18
CA PRO A 58 31.15 -8.50 0.99
C PRO A 58 30.84 -7.18 0.27
N PRO A 59 29.85 -7.16 -0.63
CA PRO A 59 29.43 -5.92 -1.27
C PRO A 59 29.10 -4.90 -0.17
N ILE A 60 29.63 -3.68 -0.33
CA ILE A 60 29.28 -2.56 0.55
C ILE A 60 27.76 -2.42 0.49
N PRO A 61 27.03 -2.48 1.63
CA PRO A 61 25.60 -2.31 1.62
C PRO A 61 25.29 -0.94 1.01
N THR A 62 24.50 -0.94 -0.06
CA THR A 62 23.99 0.29 -0.65
C THR A 62 23.04 0.92 0.37
N ILE A 63 23.48 1.98 1.05
CA ILE A 63 22.60 2.75 1.93
C ILE A 63 21.60 3.47 1.02
N THR A 64 20.40 2.88 0.87
CA THR A 64 19.29 3.54 0.19
C THR A 64 18.81 4.69 1.07
N MET A 65 19.11 5.91 0.65
CA MET A 65 18.63 7.12 1.35
C MET A 65 17.10 7.16 1.29
N PRO A 66 16.41 7.55 2.39
CA PRO A 66 14.96 7.65 2.39
C PRO A 66 14.45 8.62 1.32
N ASP A 67 13.33 8.28 0.71
CA ASP A 67 12.66 9.08 -0.31
C ASP A 67 12.30 10.48 0.24
N PRO A 68 12.71 11.58 -0.43
CA PRO A 68 12.45 12.93 0.04
C PRO A 68 10.99 13.40 -0.13
N SER A 69 10.14 12.66 -0.85
CA SER A 69 8.74 13.00 -1.14
C SER A 69 7.90 13.37 0.08
N LEU A 70 8.18 12.75 1.23
CA LEU A 70 7.49 12.97 2.51
C LEU A 70 8.30 13.82 3.50
N THR A 71 9.17 14.71 3.02
CA THR A 71 9.91 15.63 3.89
C THR A 71 8.94 16.47 4.74
N GLY A 72 9.19 16.51 6.06
CA GLY A 72 8.36 17.25 7.03
C GLY A 72 7.16 16.48 7.58
N VAL A 73 6.87 15.28 7.06
CA VAL A 73 5.84 14.39 7.61
C VAL A 73 6.29 13.83 8.96
N LYS A 74 5.38 13.89 9.94
CA LYS A 74 5.55 13.40 11.32
C LYS A 74 4.62 12.23 11.64
N ALA A 75 3.49 12.13 10.93
CA ALA A 75 2.55 11.02 11.11
C ALA A 75 2.05 10.45 9.77
N LEU A 76 1.75 9.15 9.79
CA LEU A 76 1.10 8.42 8.72
C LEU A 76 -0.30 7.98 9.17
N THR A 77 -1.34 8.41 8.46
CA THR A 77 -2.70 7.92 8.62
C THR A 77 -3.00 6.90 7.53
N PHE A 78 -3.73 5.83 7.87
CA PHE A 78 -3.96 4.72 6.95
C PHE A 78 -5.46 4.50 6.74
N ASP A 79 -5.88 4.43 5.49
CA ASP A 79 -7.09 3.67 5.17
C ASP A 79 -6.87 2.20 5.54
N ILE A 80 -7.94 1.47 5.88
CA ILE A 80 -7.84 0.14 6.49
C ILE A 80 -8.42 -0.95 5.58
N PHE A 81 -9.68 -0.83 5.22
CA PHE A 81 -10.39 -1.88 4.47
C PHE A 81 -10.00 -1.84 3.00
N GLY A 82 -9.19 -2.81 2.57
CA GLY A 82 -8.61 -2.84 1.24
C GLY A 82 -7.13 -2.48 1.27
N THR A 83 -6.77 -1.37 1.92
CA THR A 83 -5.38 -0.90 2.04
C THR A 83 -4.53 -1.76 2.96
N VAL A 84 -5.04 -2.09 4.16
CA VAL A 84 -4.30 -2.81 5.21
C VAL A 84 -4.81 -4.24 5.36
N VAL A 85 -6.12 -4.45 5.27
CA VAL A 85 -6.76 -5.77 5.38
C VAL A 85 -7.39 -6.21 4.07
N ASN A 86 -7.24 -7.50 3.75
CA ASN A 86 -7.83 -8.12 2.57
C ASN A 86 -9.22 -8.67 2.91
N TRP A 87 -10.24 -7.85 2.66
CA TRP A 87 -11.60 -8.17 3.08
C TRP A 87 -12.27 -9.26 2.23
N ARG A 88 -11.95 -9.35 0.92
CA ARG A 88 -12.70 -10.20 -0.03
C ARG A 88 -12.73 -11.68 0.35
N PRO A 89 -11.58 -12.38 0.56
CA PRO A 89 -11.59 -13.83 0.74
C PRO A 89 -12.35 -14.24 2.01
N HIS A 90 -12.18 -13.49 3.09
CA HIS A 90 -12.79 -13.79 4.37
C HIS A 90 -14.32 -13.61 4.32
N ILE A 91 -14.80 -12.49 3.77
CA ILE A 91 -16.24 -12.23 3.61
C ILE A 91 -16.90 -13.28 2.71
N ILE A 92 -16.28 -13.61 1.57
CA ILE A 92 -16.80 -14.62 0.64
C ILE A 92 -16.85 -16.01 1.30
N SER A 93 -15.79 -16.37 2.05
CA SER A 93 -15.74 -17.64 2.77
C SER A 93 -16.87 -17.75 3.79
N THR A 94 -17.10 -16.70 4.59
CA THR A 94 -18.16 -16.71 5.60
C THR A 94 -19.55 -16.75 4.96
N LEU A 95 -19.79 -15.98 3.90
CA LEU A 95 -21.05 -16.04 3.13
C LEU A 95 -21.33 -17.47 2.64
N ARG A 96 -20.34 -18.12 2.02
CA ARG A 96 -20.47 -19.52 1.54
C ARG A 96 -20.71 -20.51 2.66
N THR A 97 -20.08 -20.29 3.82
CA THR A 97 -20.18 -21.18 4.98
C THR A 97 -21.57 -21.09 5.64
N LEU A 98 -22.12 -19.87 5.73
CA LEU A 98 -23.40 -19.64 6.38
C LEU A 98 -24.60 -19.82 5.45
N ALA A 99 -24.39 -19.74 4.14
CA ALA A 99 -25.44 -19.91 3.14
C ALA A 99 -26.10 -21.29 3.26
N PRO A 100 -27.44 -21.36 3.26
CA PRO A 100 -28.15 -22.62 3.18
C PRO A 100 -27.72 -23.43 1.94
N PRO A 101 -27.67 -24.79 2.01
CA PRO A 101 -27.25 -25.62 0.88
C PRO A 101 -28.04 -25.40 -0.42
N ALA A 102 -29.28 -24.95 -0.32
CA ALA A 102 -30.13 -24.60 -1.46
C ALA A 102 -29.60 -23.40 -2.27
N PHE A 103 -28.75 -22.57 -1.69
CA PHE A 103 -28.23 -21.33 -2.29
C PHE A 103 -26.71 -21.41 -2.56
N LYS A 104 -26.16 -22.61 -2.69
CA LYS A 104 -24.73 -22.83 -2.98
C LYS A 104 -24.26 -22.26 -4.33
N GLU A 105 -25.18 -22.14 -5.30
CA GLU A 105 -24.90 -21.65 -6.66
C GLU A 105 -25.01 -20.12 -6.78
N VAL A 106 -25.36 -19.41 -5.70
CA VAL A 106 -25.33 -17.95 -5.67
C VAL A 106 -23.91 -17.45 -5.88
N ASP A 107 -23.77 -16.38 -6.66
CA ASP A 107 -22.51 -15.67 -6.82
C ASP A 107 -22.18 -14.86 -5.56
N TRP A 108 -21.72 -15.55 -4.52
CA TRP A 108 -21.28 -14.96 -3.26
C TRP A 108 -20.11 -13.96 -3.41
N PRO A 109 -19.15 -14.16 -4.33
CA PRO A 109 -18.19 -13.11 -4.70
C PRO A 109 -18.86 -11.80 -5.13
N LEU A 110 -19.81 -11.85 -6.07
CA LEU A 110 -20.54 -10.66 -6.50
C LEU A 110 -21.38 -10.07 -5.36
N PHE A 111 -21.99 -10.91 -4.51
CA PHE A 111 -22.73 -10.46 -3.34
C PHE A 111 -21.83 -9.65 -2.39
N ALA A 112 -20.64 -10.18 -2.06
CA ALA A 112 -19.67 -9.51 -1.21
C ALA A 112 -19.24 -8.15 -1.78
N VAL A 113 -18.99 -8.09 -3.10
CA VAL A 113 -18.65 -6.84 -3.79
C VAL A 113 -19.81 -5.83 -3.72
N LYS A 114 -21.05 -6.25 -3.99
CA LYS A 114 -22.22 -5.38 -3.89
C LYS A 114 -22.46 -4.89 -2.46
N TRP A 115 -22.19 -5.73 -1.46
CA TRP A 115 -22.26 -5.34 -0.06
C TRP A 115 -21.22 -4.26 0.30
N ARG A 116 -19.97 -4.44 -0.15
CA ARG A 116 -18.90 -3.44 0.00
C ARG A 116 -19.21 -2.12 -0.74
N LEU A 117 -19.80 -2.20 -1.93
CA LEU A 117 -20.22 -1.02 -2.69
C LEU A 117 -21.38 -0.27 -2.01
N SER A 118 -22.33 -1.00 -1.42
CA SER A 118 -23.39 -0.45 -0.58
C SER A 118 -22.81 0.41 0.55
N HIS A 119 -21.81 -0.09 1.28
CA HIS A 119 -21.09 0.67 2.30
C HIS A 119 -20.43 1.94 1.73
N GLY A 120 -19.69 1.81 0.63
CA GLY A 120 -19.05 2.96 0.00
C GLY A 120 -20.04 4.04 -0.44
N LYS A 121 -21.21 3.64 -0.97
CA LYS A 121 -22.29 4.57 -1.32
C LYS A 121 -22.88 5.24 -0.10
N PHE A 122 -23.11 4.49 0.98
CA PHE A 122 -23.61 5.02 2.25
C PHE A 122 -22.68 6.09 2.82
N CYS A 123 -21.39 5.78 2.99
CA CYS A 123 -20.40 6.72 3.50
C CYS A 123 -20.26 7.95 2.59
N GLY A 124 -20.08 7.74 1.28
CA GLY A 124 -19.83 8.83 0.34
C GLY A 124 -21.02 9.75 0.07
N SER A 125 -22.25 9.33 0.38
CA SER A 125 -23.46 10.17 0.27
C SER A 125 -23.94 10.73 1.60
N TYR A 126 -23.31 10.37 2.72
CA TYR A 126 -23.71 10.82 4.04
C TYR A 126 -23.37 12.29 4.25
N LEU A 127 -24.38 13.07 4.62
CA LEU A 127 -24.24 14.46 5.04
C LEU A 127 -24.69 14.59 6.50
N PRO A 128 -23.79 14.97 7.43
CA PRO A 128 -24.16 15.17 8.83
C PRO A 128 -25.22 16.28 8.96
N SER A 129 -26.33 15.98 9.62
CA SER A 129 -27.35 16.97 9.97
C SER A 129 -28.18 16.53 11.18
N PRO A 130 -28.89 17.44 11.87
CA PRO A 130 -29.80 17.05 12.96
C PRO A 130 -30.90 16.06 12.53
N SER A 131 -31.32 16.09 11.26
CA SER A 131 -32.33 15.18 10.70
C SER A 131 -31.75 13.89 10.13
N ASN A 132 -30.42 13.75 10.09
CA ASN A 132 -29.69 12.57 9.61
C ASN A 132 -28.63 12.17 10.65
N PRO A 133 -29.04 11.54 11.78
CA PRO A 133 -28.11 11.17 12.83
C PRO A 133 -27.10 10.12 12.34
N PHE A 134 -25.91 10.16 12.91
CA PHE A 134 -24.86 9.20 12.59
C PHE A 134 -25.31 7.76 12.87
N LYS A 135 -25.14 6.90 11.88
CA LYS A 135 -25.33 5.45 11.97
C LYS A 135 -23.97 4.79 11.78
N THR A 136 -23.60 3.78 12.57
CA THR A 136 -22.31 3.07 12.45
C THR A 136 -22.24 2.18 11.19
N THR A 137 -21.02 1.84 10.79
CA THR A 137 -20.78 0.89 9.69
C THR A 137 -21.39 -0.48 9.96
N ASP A 138 -21.30 -1.02 11.18
CA ASP A 138 -21.96 -2.28 11.55
C ASP A 138 -23.49 -2.24 11.37
N SER A 139 -24.13 -1.14 11.79
CA SER A 139 -25.56 -0.96 11.58
C SER A 139 -25.88 -0.89 10.09
N HIS A 140 -25.08 -0.19 9.27
CA HIS A 140 -25.28 -0.17 7.82
C HIS A 140 -25.07 -1.55 7.17
N HIS A 141 -24.04 -2.28 7.59
CA HIS A 141 -23.79 -3.64 7.10
C HIS A 141 -25.00 -4.54 7.35
N ARG A 142 -25.59 -4.49 8.55
CA ARG A 142 -26.84 -5.20 8.86
C ARG A 142 -28.00 -4.73 8.00
N ASP A 143 -28.26 -3.42 8.00
CA ASP A 143 -29.46 -2.81 7.39
C ASP A 143 -29.48 -2.96 5.87
N SER A 144 -28.32 -3.14 5.24
CA SER A 144 -28.21 -3.32 3.79
C SER A 144 -28.46 -4.75 3.32
N LEU A 145 -28.38 -5.76 4.20
CA LEU A 145 -28.58 -7.17 3.83
C LEU A 145 -29.95 -7.46 3.22
N PRO A 146 -31.10 -6.97 3.74
CA PRO A 146 -32.40 -7.25 3.13
C PRO A 146 -32.51 -6.83 1.66
N ALA A 147 -31.96 -5.67 1.31
CA ALA A 147 -31.96 -5.18 -0.07
C ALA A 147 -31.06 -6.05 -0.97
N LEU A 148 -29.90 -6.46 -0.47
CA LEU A 148 -29.00 -7.36 -1.19
C LEU A 148 -29.61 -8.76 -1.38
N LEU A 149 -30.25 -9.33 -0.35
CA LEU A 149 -30.96 -10.61 -0.49
C LEU A 149 -32.03 -10.52 -1.58
N THR A 150 -32.81 -9.43 -1.59
CA THR A 150 -33.81 -9.18 -2.64
C THR A 150 -33.18 -9.11 -4.03
N GLU A 151 -32.07 -8.39 -4.19
CA GLU A 151 -31.36 -8.25 -5.47
C GLU A 151 -30.88 -9.60 -6.02
N PHE A 152 -30.48 -10.53 -5.14
CA PHE A 152 -30.04 -11.87 -5.51
C PHE A 152 -31.18 -12.90 -5.54
N SER A 153 -32.44 -12.46 -5.47
CA SER A 153 -33.62 -13.34 -5.45
C SER A 153 -33.60 -14.36 -4.30
N LEU A 154 -33.04 -13.96 -3.16
CA LEU A 154 -32.94 -14.77 -1.94
C LEU A 154 -34.09 -14.44 -0.98
N PRO A 155 -34.69 -15.44 -0.30
CA PRO A 155 -35.68 -15.20 0.74
C PRO A 155 -35.14 -14.31 1.87
N PRO A 156 -35.97 -13.46 2.50
CA PRO A 156 -35.53 -12.58 3.59
C PRO A 156 -35.03 -13.34 4.83
N ASP A 157 -35.41 -14.60 4.98
CA ASP A 157 -34.99 -15.53 6.04
C ASP A 157 -33.83 -16.44 5.63
N THR A 158 -33.13 -16.13 4.52
CA THR A 158 -31.95 -16.87 4.05
C THR A 158 -30.89 -17.03 5.14
N PHE A 159 -30.72 -15.99 5.97
CA PHE A 159 -29.88 -16.02 7.16
C PHE A 159 -30.75 -15.79 8.40
N SER A 160 -30.59 -16.63 9.40
CA SER A 160 -31.18 -16.42 10.73
C SER A 160 -30.61 -15.14 11.38
N PRO A 161 -31.29 -14.57 12.39
CA PRO A 161 -30.80 -13.38 13.08
C PRO A 161 -29.37 -13.52 13.62
N SER A 162 -29.02 -14.68 14.18
CA SER A 162 -27.66 -14.95 14.67
C SER A 162 -26.63 -15.08 13.54
N GLN A 163 -27.01 -15.59 12.37
CA GLN A 163 -26.13 -15.60 11.21
C GLN A 163 -25.92 -14.20 10.65
N ILE A 164 -26.93 -13.32 10.70
CA ILE A 164 -26.78 -11.90 10.36
C ILE A 164 -25.78 -11.22 11.29
N GLU A 165 -25.87 -11.45 12.62
CA GLU A 165 -24.87 -10.95 13.56
C GLU A 165 -23.46 -11.42 13.19
N LEU A 166 -23.30 -12.72 12.91
CA LEU A 166 -22.01 -13.29 12.55
C LEU A 166 -21.45 -12.71 11.24
N LEU A 167 -22.31 -12.50 10.23
CA LEU A 167 -21.94 -11.85 8.98
C LEU A 167 -21.43 -10.42 9.21
N VAL A 168 -22.05 -9.66 10.11
CA VAL A 168 -21.58 -8.31 10.47
C VAL A 168 -20.24 -8.40 11.22
N GLN A 169 -20.13 -9.30 12.20
CA GLN A 169 -18.90 -9.51 12.98
C GLN A 169 -17.73 -9.99 12.13
N THR A 170 -17.98 -10.61 10.98
CA THR A 170 -16.93 -11.03 10.04
C THR A 170 -16.04 -9.86 9.60
N TRP A 171 -16.57 -8.62 9.57
CA TRP A 171 -15.78 -7.43 9.24
C TRP A 171 -14.76 -7.04 10.33
N HIS A 172 -14.86 -7.60 11.54
CA HIS A 172 -13.94 -7.40 12.67
C HIS A 172 -12.77 -8.40 12.66
N GLU A 173 -12.86 -9.47 11.86
CA GLU A 173 -11.94 -10.61 11.86
C GLU A 173 -11.15 -10.73 10.54
N LEU A 174 -11.05 -9.63 9.80
CA LEU A 174 -10.39 -9.62 8.50
C LEU A 174 -8.88 -9.81 8.62
N THR A 175 -8.32 -10.61 7.72
CA THR A 175 -6.88 -10.86 7.67
C THR A 175 -6.15 -9.67 7.03
N PRO A 176 -5.08 -9.15 7.67
CA PRO A 176 -4.16 -8.20 7.02
C PRO A 176 -3.53 -8.77 5.75
N TRP A 177 -3.11 -7.90 4.84
CA TRP A 177 -2.16 -8.32 3.80
C TRP A 177 -0.85 -8.79 4.45
N PRO A 178 -0.11 -9.75 3.84
CA PRO A 178 1.11 -10.29 4.43
C PRO A 178 2.16 -9.23 4.79
N ASP A 179 2.26 -8.16 4.00
CA ASP A 179 3.18 -7.04 4.20
C ASP A 179 2.69 -6.01 5.24
N SER A 180 1.41 -6.03 5.63
CA SER A 180 0.82 -4.92 6.38
C SER A 180 1.44 -4.77 7.77
N ALA A 181 1.41 -5.81 8.60
CA ALA A 181 1.84 -5.72 9.99
C ALA A 181 3.35 -5.40 10.10
N ALA A 182 4.18 -6.07 9.31
CA ALA A 182 5.62 -5.84 9.27
C ALA A 182 5.98 -4.43 8.73
N GLY A 183 5.32 -4.00 7.65
CA GLY A 183 5.48 -2.65 7.11
C GLY A 183 5.11 -1.56 8.12
N ILE A 184 3.95 -1.70 8.79
CA ILE A 184 3.51 -0.75 9.84
C ILE A 184 4.52 -0.75 10.99
N ALA A 185 4.95 -1.91 11.49
CA ALA A 185 5.92 -2.01 12.58
C ALA A 185 7.24 -1.27 12.28
N ARG A 186 7.69 -1.29 11.02
CA ARG A 186 8.88 -0.55 10.58
C ARG A 186 8.62 0.95 10.47
N LEU A 187 7.50 1.36 9.87
CA LEU A 187 7.12 2.77 9.75
C LEU A 187 6.97 3.45 11.12
N ARG A 188 6.47 2.72 12.12
CA ARG A 188 6.35 3.16 13.52
C ARG A 188 7.67 3.57 14.17
N LYS A 189 8.81 3.06 13.69
CA LYS A 189 10.13 3.45 14.20
C LYS A 189 10.45 4.93 13.92
N ARG A 190 9.79 5.53 12.92
CA ARG A 190 10.04 6.92 12.46
C ARG A 190 8.82 7.83 12.58
N PHE A 191 7.61 7.32 12.38
CA PHE A 191 6.38 8.12 12.31
C PHE A 191 5.39 7.70 13.39
N LYS A 192 4.58 8.66 13.88
CA LYS A 192 3.33 8.30 14.56
C LYS A 192 2.39 7.68 13.54
N THR A 193 1.77 6.55 13.87
CA THR A 193 0.89 5.81 12.95
C THR A 193 -0.54 5.79 13.46
N ALA A 194 -1.50 6.05 12.59
CA ALA A 194 -2.91 6.07 12.95
C ALA A 194 -3.81 5.40 11.92
N MET A 195 -4.81 4.66 12.38
CA MET A 195 -5.92 4.25 11.51
C MET A 195 -6.79 5.48 11.23
N LEU A 196 -7.15 5.74 9.97
CA LEU A 196 -8.14 6.75 9.57
C LEU A 196 -9.18 6.12 8.66
N SER A 197 -10.25 5.61 9.27
CA SER A 197 -11.19 4.70 8.61
C SER A 197 -12.65 5.00 8.90
N ASP A 198 -13.50 4.67 7.92
CA ASP A 198 -14.95 4.74 8.06
C ASP A 198 -15.54 3.67 8.99
N GLY A 199 -14.80 2.60 9.29
CA GLY A 199 -15.25 1.58 10.24
C GLY A 199 -15.53 2.16 11.63
N ASN A 200 -16.55 1.64 12.32
CA ASN A 200 -16.82 2.00 13.70
C ASN A 200 -15.69 1.57 14.63
N LYS A 201 -15.62 2.23 15.80
CA LYS A 201 -14.46 2.16 16.68
C LYS A 201 -14.12 0.73 17.14
N SER A 202 -15.13 -0.02 17.58
CA SER A 202 -14.96 -1.43 18.01
C SER A 202 -14.39 -2.30 16.90
N CYS A 203 -14.88 -2.15 15.66
CA CYS A 203 -14.36 -2.88 14.51
C CYS A 203 -12.87 -2.61 14.27
N LEU A 204 -12.46 -1.34 14.33
CA LEU A 204 -11.06 -0.98 14.14
C LEU A 204 -10.16 -1.47 15.29
N GLU A 205 -10.65 -1.43 16.53
CA GLU A 205 -9.94 -1.98 17.70
C GLU A 205 -9.73 -3.49 17.59
N ASP A 206 -10.73 -4.22 17.10
CA ASP A 206 -10.65 -5.66 16.87
C ASP A 206 -9.65 -5.98 15.75
N LEU A 207 -9.72 -5.27 14.62
CA LEU A 207 -8.77 -5.45 13.51
C LEU A 207 -7.33 -5.13 13.93
N ASN A 208 -7.11 -4.04 14.68
CA ASN A 208 -5.79 -3.67 15.17
C ASN A 208 -5.20 -4.76 16.09
N ARG A 209 -6.03 -5.32 16.97
CA ARG A 209 -5.64 -6.36 17.93
C ARG A 209 -5.41 -7.71 17.26
N ASN A 210 -6.37 -8.18 16.46
CA ASN A 210 -6.36 -9.50 15.82
C ASN A 210 -5.31 -9.58 14.70
N GLY A 211 -5.10 -8.48 13.98
CA GLY A 211 -4.08 -8.38 12.93
C GLY A 211 -2.67 -8.06 13.43
N HIS A 212 -2.48 -7.86 14.75
CA HIS A 212 -1.23 -7.41 15.34
C HIS A 212 -0.63 -6.17 14.65
N LEU A 213 -1.50 -5.26 14.19
CA LEU A 213 -1.11 -4.09 13.38
C LEU A 213 -0.37 -3.04 14.22
N GLY A 214 -0.78 -2.92 15.49
CA GLY A 214 -0.07 -2.16 16.51
C GLY A 214 -0.07 -0.65 16.30
N TYR A 215 -1.11 -0.04 15.70
CA TYR A 215 -1.21 1.42 15.50
C TYR A 215 -1.15 2.23 16.82
N ASP A 216 -0.61 3.46 16.79
CA ASP A 216 -0.56 4.36 17.96
C ASP A 216 -1.92 4.95 18.28
N GLU A 217 -2.71 5.22 17.25
CA GLU A 217 -4.02 5.87 17.35
C GLU A 217 -5.03 5.20 16.44
N ILE A 218 -6.30 5.23 16.87
CA ILE A 218 -7.43 4.82 16.05
C ILE A 218 -8.33 6.05 15.88
N CYS A 219 -8.45 6.55 14.65
CA CYS A 219 -9.34 7.64 14.27
C CYS A 219 -10.49 7.07 13.43
N SER A 220 -11.59 6.73 14.11
CA SER A 220 -12.80 6.27 13.43
C SER A 220 -13.61 7.47 12.95
N SER A 221 -14.24 7.38 11.78
CA SER A 221 -15.29 8.30 11.33
C SER A 221 -16.41 8.49 12.37
N GLU A 222 -16.63 7.50 13.24
CA GLU A 222 -17.54 7.60 14.38
C GLU A 222 -17.16 8.68 15.40
N ASP A 223 -15.86 8.93 15.59
CA ASP A 223 -15.35 9.98 16.50
C ASP A 223 -15.78 11.38 16.00
N PHE A 224 -15.95 11.52 14.68
CA PHE A 224 -16.22 12.80 14.01
C PHE A 224 -17.67 12.94 13.53
N LYS A 225 -18.49 11.90 13.72
CA LYS A 225 -19.89 11.82 13.26
C LYS A 225 -20.07 12.17 11.77
N ALA A 226 -19.07 11.84 10.97
CA ALA A 226 -19.01 12.06 9.53
C ALA A 226 -18.15 10.97 8.90
N TYR A 227 -18.35 10.69 7.61
CA TYR A 227 -17.60 9.68 6.86
C TYR A 227 -16.64 10.33 5.86
N LYS A 228 -15.58 9.64 5.46
CA LYS A 228 -14.76 10.04 4.32
C LYS A 228 -15.65 10.12 3.06
N PRO A 229 -15.49 11.13 2.19
CA PRO A 229 -14.40 12.12 2.14
C PRO A 229 -14.71 13.45 2.86
N HIS A 230 -15.59 13.47 3.87
CA HIS A 230 -15.92 14.71 4.58
C HIS A 230 -14.67 15.31 5.28
N PRO A 231 -14.39 16.62 5.15
CA PRO A 231 -13.17 17.23 5.67
C PRO A 231 -12.94 17.06 7.18
N SER A 232 -14.03 17.01 7.97
CA SER A 232 -13.93 16.85 9.43
C SER A 232 -13.24 15.55 9.86
N VAL A 233 -13.28 14.50 9.02
CA VAL A 233 -12.62 13.22 9.34
C VAL A 233 -11.10 13.39 9.31
N TYR A 234 -10.58 13.97 8.24
CA TYR A 234 -9.15 14.23 8.08
C TYR A 234 -8.65 15.28 9.07
N LEU A 235 -9.33 16.44 9.14
CA LEU A 235 -8.92 17.53 10.03
C LEU A 235 -9.07 17.16 11.50
N GLY A 236 -10.08 16.35 11.86
CA GLY A 236 -10.23 15.79 13.19
C GLY A 236 -9.10 14.83 13.56
N ALA A 237 -8.63 14.01 12.61
CA ALA A 237 -7.46 13.17 12.82
C ALA A 237 -6.18 14.01 13.05
N CYS A 238 -5.96 15.07 12.27
CA CYS A 238 -4.86 16.01 12.51
C CYS A 238 -4.93 16.63 13.91
N GLN A 239 -6.12 17.08 14.32
CA GLN A 239 -6.33 17.65 15.65
C GLN A 239 -6.00 16.64 16.76
N LYS A 240 -6.46 15.39 16.63
CA LYS A 240 -6.17 14.30 17.59
C LYS A 240 -4.68 13.96 17.65
N LEU A 241 -3.98 14.05 16.52
CA LEU A 241 -2.54 13.84 16.43
C LEU A 241 -1.72 15.06 16.92
N GLY A 242 -2.34 16.23 17.04
CA GLY A 242 -1.66 17.48 17.39
C GLY A 242 -0.76 18.02 16.27
N LEU A 243 -1.15 17.80 15.01
CA LEU A 243 -0.33 18.11 13.82
C LEU A 243 -1.09 18.99 12.81
N GLU A 244 -0.35 19.75 12.02
CA GLU A 244 -0.92 20.42 10.84
C GLU A 244 -1.10 19.42 9.68
N PRO A 245 -2.08 19.62 8.77
CA PRO A 245 -2.31 18.70 7.64
C PRO A 245 -1.06 18.37 6.81
N LYS A 246 -0.19 19.36 6.54
CA LYS A 246 1.07 19.17 5.79
C LYS A 246 2.10 18.29 6.49
N GLU A 247 1.93 18.03 7.79
CA GLU A 247 2.80 17.17 8.60
C GLU A 247 2.25 15.74 8.67
N VAL A 248 1.13 15.45 8.02
CA VAL A 248 0.47 14.15 7.99
C VAL A 248 0.41 13.63 6.56
N ALA A 249 0.74 12.36 6.35
CA ALA A 249 0.50 11.69 5.07
C ALA A 249 -0.64 10.67 5.19
N MET A 250 -1.53 10.65 4.20
CA MET A 250 -2.55 9.62 4.05
C MET A 250 -2.04 8.49 3.15
N ALA A 251 -2.03 7.26 3.66
CA ALA A 251 -1.71 6.05 2.91
C ALA A 251 -3.00 5.28 2.59
N ALA A 252 -3.27 5.05 1.30
CA ALA A 252 -4.48 4.35 0.86
C ALA A 252 -4.29 3.65 -0.49
N ALA A 253 -5.07 2.59 -0.70
CA ALA A 253 -5.25 1.91 -1.98
C ALA A 253 -6.33 2.55 -2.87
N HIS A 254 -6.96 3.64 -2.40
CA HIS A 254 -8.06 4.31 -3.10
C HIS A 254 -7.69 5.78 -3.38
N LEU A 255 -7.48 6.12 -4.64
CA LEU A 255 -7.11 7.46 -5.09
C LEU A 255 -8.17 8.52 -4.78
N GLY A 256 -9.45 8.13 -4.68
CA GLY A 256 -10.52 9.03 -4.24
C GLY A 256 -10.34 9.53 -2.80
N ASP A 257 -9.80 8.68 -1.91
CA ASP A 257 -9.48 9.03 -0.53
C ASP A 257 -8.25 9.97 -0.49
N LEU A 258 -7.20 9.60 -1.22
CA LEU A 258 -6.00 10.44 -1.34
C LEU A 258 -6.28 11.81 -1.96
N ALA A 259 -7.17 11.89 -2.95
CA ALA A 259 -7.56 13.17 -3.56
C ALA A 259 -8.28 14.09 -2.55
N ALA A 260 -9.05 13.53 -1.62
CA ALA A 260 -9.69 14.30 -0.55
C ALA A 260 -8.66 14.77 0.48
N ALA A 261 -7.72 13.91 0.88
CA ALA A 261 -6.62 14.26 1.78
C ALA A 261 -5.71 15.35 1.17
N HIS A 262 -5.33 15.20 -0.11
CA HIS A 262 -4.50 16.16 -0.84
C HIS A 262 -5.14 17.56 -0.91
N LYS A 263 -6.46 17.65 -1.14
CA LYS A 263 -7.20 18.93 -1.09
C LYS A 263 -7.10 19.64 0.26
N LEU A 264 -6.84 18.90 1.33
CA LEU A 264 -6.66 19.41 2.69
C LEU A 264 -5.18 19.59 3.05
N SER A 265 -4.28 19.54 2.06
CA SER A 265 -2.82 19.68 2.19
C SER A 265 -2.12 18.53 2.90
N PHE A 266 -2.76 17.35 3.02
CA PHE A 266 -2.04 16.14 3.43
C PHE A 266 -1.05 15.75 2.34
N LYS A 267 0.03 15.11 2.78
CA LYS A 267 0.85 14.29 1.89
C LYS A 267 0.12 12.98 1.54
N THR A 268 0.48 12.35 0.43
CA THR A 268 -0.28 11.21 -0.11
C THR A 268 0.64 10.06 -0.51
N VAL A 269 0.26 8.86 -0.06
CA VAL A 269 0.97 7.62 -0.34
C VAL A 269 -0.01 6.64 -0.97
N TYR A 270 0.14 6.37 -2.26
CA TYR A 270 -0.65 5.34 -2.92
C TYR A 270 0.00 3.97 -2.71
N VAL A 271 -0.80 3.02 -2.22
CA VAL A 271 -0.39 1.64 -1.99
C VAL A 271 -1.28 0.75 -2.81
N GLU A 272 -0.77 0.29 -3.96
CA GLU A 272 -1.55 -0.52 -4.87
C GLU A 272 -1.91 -1.87 -4.22
N ARG A 273 -3.18 -2.26 -4.36
CA ARG A 273 -3.73 -3.53 -3.87
C ARG A 273 -4.52 -4.18 -5.00
N PRO A 274 -4.30 -5.48 -5.29
CA PRO A 274 -5.01 -6.16 -6.37
C PRO A 274 -6.53 -6.02 -6.26
N ASP A 275 -7.16 -5.64 -7.36
CA ASP A 275 -8.61 -5.48 -7.52
C ASP A 275 -9.30 -4.50 -6.54
N GLU A 276 -8.55 -3.62 -5.86
CA GLU A 276 -9.09 -2.73 -4.81
C GLU A 276 -9.40 -1.31 -5.29
N GLU A 277 -8.55 -0.74 -6.16
CA GLU A 277 -8.79 0.59 -6.73
C GLU A 277 -10.06 0.59 -7.60
N ARG A 278 -10.84 1.66 -7.48
CA ARG A 278 -12.12 1.83 -8.16
C ARG A 278 -12.02 2.67 -9.43
N TRP A 279 -11.01 3.52 -9.54
CA TRP A 279 -10.74 4.25 -10.77
C TRP A 279 -10.13 3.29 -11.78
N GLY A 280 -10.69 3.23 -12.98
CA GLY A 280 -10.13 2.45 -14.08
C GLY A 280 -8.73 2.95 -14.45
N LEU A 281 -7.84 2.01 -14.77
CA LEU A 281 -6.44 2.30 -15.11
C LEU A 281 -6.31 3.13 -16.41
N ASP A 282 -7.32 3.06 -17.28
CA ASP A 282 -7.42 3.82 -18.52
C ASP A 282 -8.08 5.19 -18.34
N GLU A 283 -8.56 5.50 -17.14
CA GLU A 283 -9.20 6.77 -16.87
C GLU A 283 -8.19 7.91 -16.71
N GLU A 284 -8.45 9.05 -17.34
CA GLU A 284 -7.58 10.25 -17.26
C GLU A 284 -7.31 10.69 -15.82
N ARG A 285 -8.27 10.52 -14.91
CA ARG A 285 -8.10 10.86 -13.49
C ARG A 285 -7.10 9.96 -12.76
N TYR A 286 -6.95 8.69 -13.18
CA TYR A 286 -5.97 7.77 -12.62
C TYR A 286 -4.56 8.20 -13.02
N GLU A 287 -4.34 8.49 -14.30
CA GLU A 287 -3.05 8.98 -14.79
C GLU A 287 -2.67 10.33 -14.16
N LYS A 288 -3.61 11.27 -14.08
CA LYS A 288 -3.40 12.55 -13.38
C LYS A 288 -3.09 12.39 -11.90
N ALA A 289 -3.46 11.26 -11.27
CA ALA A 289 -3.14 11.02 -9.87
C ALA A 289 -1.64 10.96 -9.62
N LYS A 290 -0.88 10.44 -10.58
CA LYS A 290 0.58 10.34 -10.49
C LYS A 290 1.28 11.70 -10.41
N GLU A 291 0.60 12.80 -10.75
CA GLU A 291 1.15 14.16 -10.68
C GLU A 291 1.08 14.76 -9.26
N TRP A 292 0.15 14.29 -8.42
CA TRP A 292 -0.07 14.84 -7.07
C TRP A 292 0.07 13.83 -5.94
N VAL A 293 0.11 12.53 -6.24
CA VAL A 293 0.51 11.51 -5.27
C VAL A 293 2.00 11.66 -4.97
N ASP A 294 2.34 11.94 -3.71
CA ASP A 294 3.74 12.19 -3.32
C ASP A 294 4.61 10.91 -3.39
N LEU A 295 4.06 9.77 -2.98
CA LEU A 295 4.74 8.47 -3.04
C LEU A 295 3.83 7.41 -3.65
N TRP A 296 4.26 6.83 -4.77
CA TRP A 296 3.54 5.77 -5.48
C TRP A 296 4.23 4.42 -5.28
N VAL A 297 3.53 3.48 -4.64
CA VAL A 297 3.97 2.09 -4.47
C VAL A 297 3.02 1.18 -5.25
N GLY A 298 3.47 0.78 -6.44
CA GLY A 298 2.77 -0.17 -7.31
C GLY A 298 3.07 -1.63 -6.98
N LEU A 299 2.58 -2.55 -7.81
CA LEU A 299 2.79 -4.01 -7.69
C LEU A 299 4.01 -4.56 -8.49
N ASP A 300 5.02 -3.75 -8.78
CA ASP A 300 6.14 -4.13 -9.66
C ASP A 300 7.13 -5.12 -9.00
N ASP A 301 7.62 -6.10 -9.77
CA ASP A 301 8.75 -7.00 -9.46
C ASP A 301 8.79 -7.63 -8.05
N GLY A 302 7.62 -7.92 -7.46
CA GLY A 302 7.51 -8.55 -6.15
C GLY A 302 7.81 -7.62 -4.97
N LYS A 303 7.94 -6.31 -5.21
CA LYS A 303 8.08 -5.26 -4.19
C LYS A 303 6.82 -4.40 -4.20
N GLY A 304 6.08 -4.38 -3.09
CA GLY A 304 4.83 -3.61 -3.00
C GLY A 304 4.30 -3.56 -1.58
N GLY A 305 3.10 -3.00 -1.42
CA GLY A 305 2.45 -2.92 -0.13
C GLY A 305 3.19 -2.04 0.89
N LEU A 306 2.90 -2.25 2.18
CA LEU A 306 3.41 -1.41 3.26
C LEU A 306 4.85 -1.70 3.64
N GLU A 307 5.37 -2.89 3.36
CA GLU A 307 6.81 -3.16 3.50
C GLU A 307 7.64 -2.34 2.51
N GLU A 308 7.15 -2.16 1.28
CA GLU A 308 7.85 -1.31 0.30
C GLU A 308 7.73 0.18 0.65
N VAL A 309 6.59 0.63 1.18
CA VAL A 309 6.47 1.97 1.78
C VAL A 309 7.51 2.13 2.90
N ALA A 310 7.68 1.12 3.75
CA ALA A 310 8.72 1.13 4.79
C ALA A 310 10.13 1.16 4.21
N ASN A 311 10.45 0.34 3.20
CA ASN A 311 11.76 0.34 2.53
C ASN A 311 12.13 1.75 2.05
N ARG A 312 11.19 2.45 1.39
CA ARG A 312 11.43 3.78 0.84
C ARG A 312 11.54 4.87 1.90
N LEU A 313 10.81 4.75 3.01
CA LEU A 313 10.74 5.81 4.01
C LEU A 313 11.67 5.61 5.22
N VAL A 314 12.04 4.37 5.54
CA VAL A 314 12.90 4.06 6.69
C VAL A 314 14.16 3.26 6.33
N GLY A 315 14.31 2.82 5.07
CA GLY A 315 15.42 1.96 4.63
C GLY A 315 15.13 0.47 4.84
N GLU A 316 15.89 -0.40 4.18
CA GLU A 316 15.81 -1.87 4.34
C GLU A 316 16.32 -2.28 5.74
N GLU A 317 15.82 -3.40 6.28
CA GLU A 317 16.40 -4.01 7.49
C GLU A 317 17.68 -4.79 7.09
N GLU A 318 18.77 -4.60 7.84
CA GLU A 318 20.01 -5.40 7.73
C GLU A 318 19.81 -6.83 8.25
#